data_AF-A0A8T6N873-F1
#
_entry.id   AF-A0A8T6N873-F1
#
_cell.length_a   1.000
_cell.length_b   1.000
_cell.length_c   1.000
_cell.angle_alpha   90.00
_cell.angle_beta   90.00
_cell.angle_gamma   90.00
#
_symmetry.space_group_name_H-M   'P 1'
#
loop_
_entity.id
_entity.type
_entity.pdbx_description
1 polymer ?
#
loop_
_entity_poly.entity_id
_entity_poly.type
_entity_poly.pdbx_seq_one_letter_code
_entity_poly.pdbx_strand_id
1 'polypeptide(L)'
;MDDRFYQLAPGHMVSSWIGVFCSRNQFRRMMDEGQWVNDDDAWHAWCLWLDEHIGRDYTDDPESLASEFAEAYQGTWRNVSDWAEELMEGCGYLGTSNHEDRNPLLQFVDWDQVADWLEQDYSYHLGPNGTAIMWRHAG
;
A
#
# COMPACT_ATOMS: atom_id res chain seq x y z
N MET A 1 -18.30 23.79 2.76
CA MET A 1 -17.26 23.44 3.75
C MET A 1 -15.92 23.58 3.06
N ASP A 2 -14.90 24.00 3.80
CA ASP A 2 -13.56 24.31 3.28
C ASP A 2 -12.84 23.02 2.85
N ASP A 3 -12.51 22.90 1.56
CA ASP A 3 -11.68 21.80 1.01
C ASP A 3 -10.22 22.05 1.34
N ARG A 4 -9.87 21.90 2.62
CA ARG A 4 -8.49 21.98 3.06
C ARG A 4 -7.82 20.63 2.80
N PHE A 5 -6.62 20.69 2.24
CA PHE A 5 -5.77 19.54 2.03
C PHE A 5 -4.55 19.67 2.94
N TYR A 6 -3.98 18.53 3.36
CA TYR A 6 -2.68 18.51 4.02
C TYR A 6 -1.69 17.72 3.19
N GLN A 7 -0.42 18.12 3.28
CA GLN A 7 0.65 17.50 2.52
C GLN A 7 1.20 16.33 3.33
N LEU A 8 1.10 15.11 2.78
CA LEU A 8 1.76 13.91 3.33
C LEU A 8 3.23 13.86 2.90
N ALA A 9 3.47 14.13 1.61
CA ALA A 9 4.77 14.10 0.97
C ALA A 9 4.84 15.17 -0.14
N PRO A 10 6.04 15.53 -0.66
CA PRO A 10 6.17 16.37 -1.84
C PRO A 10 5.26 15.89 -2.98
N GLY A 11 4.30 16.72 -3.41
CA GLY A 11 3.36 16.39 -4.49
C GLY A 11 2.10 15.61 -4.08
N HIS A 12 1.99 15.12 -2.83
CA HIS A 12 0.85 14.34 -2.37
C HIS A 12 0.05 15.09 -1.31
N MET A 13 -1.12 15.54 -1.74
CA MET A 13 -2.11 16.23 -0.93
C MET A 13 -3.26 15.28 -0.68
N VAL A 14 -3.69 15.18 0.56
CA VAL A 14 -4.85 14.39 0.97
C VAL A 14 -5.81 15.26 1.73
N SER A 15 -7.08 14.87 1.71
CA SER A 15 -8.12 15.69 2.29
C SER A 15 -8.01 15.78 3.82
N SER A 16 -8.20 16.99 4.36
CA SER A 16 -8.06 17.26 5.79
C SER A 16 -9.06 16.52 6.68
N TRP A 17 -10.14 15.97 6.11
CA TRP A 17 -11.10 15.16 6.86
C TRP A 17 -10.42 13.94 7.49
N ILE A 18 -9.39 13.36 6.86
CA ILE A 18 -8.67 12.20 7.38
C ILE A 18 -8.07 12.51 8.76
N GLY A 19 -7.45 13.69 8.92
CA GLY A 19 -6.90 14.10 10.20
C GLY A 19 -7.95 14.40 11.28
N VAL A 20 -9.20 14.70 10.87
CA VAL A 20 -10.34 14.85 11.78
C VAL A 20 -10.94 13.48 12.14
N PHE A 21 -10.96 12.57 11.17
CA PHE A 21 -11.50 11.22 11.28
C PHE A 21 -10.63 10.34 12.18
N CYS A 22 -9.32 10.31 11.91
CA CYS A 22 -8.36 9.54 12.68
C CYS A 22 -7.02 10.27 12.75
N SER A 23 -6.53 10.51 13.97
CA SER A 23 -5.18 11.05 14.14
C SER A 23 -4.12 9.98 13.90
N ARG A 24 -2.90 10.38 13.49
CA ARG A 24 -1.77 9.45 13.34
C ARG A 24 -1.48 8.66 14.61
N ASN A 25 -1.59 9.29 15.79
CA ASN A 25 -1.39 8.61 17.07
C ASN A 25 -2.50 7.59 17.37
N GLN A 26 -3.73 7.86 16.93
CA GLN A 26 -4.84 6.92 17.07
C GLN A 26 -4.64 5.73 16.14
N PHE A 27 -4.31 5.97 14.87
CA PHE A 27 -3.92 4.92 13.92
C PHE A 27 -2.83 4.02 14.48
N ARG A 28 -1.74 4.59 14.96
CA ARG A 28 -0.65 3.84 15.61
C ARG A 28 -1.13 2.90 16.71
N ARG A 29 -2.04 3.37 17.57
CA ARG A 29 -2.60 2.53 18.65
C ARG A 29 -3.48 1.41 18.12
N MET A 30 -4.19 1.61 17.01
CA MET A 30 -5.00 0.58 16.37
C MET A 30 -4.12 -0.48 15.70
N MET A 31 -2.96 -0.09 15.17
CA MET A 31 -2.05 -1.00 14.45
C MET A 31 -1.01 -1.70 15.34
N ASP A 32 -0.82 -1.28 16.60
CA ASP A 32 0.20 -1.77 17.55
C ASP A 32 0.01 -3.25 17.98
N GLU A 33 -1.03 -3.95 17.50
CA GLU A 33 -1.23 -5.37 17.79
C GLU A 33 -0.37 -6.34 16.95
N GLY A 34 0.37 -5.88 15.93
CA GLY A 34 1.41 -6.71 15.32
C GLY A 34 1.96 -6.27 13.96
N GLN A 35 3.29 -6.07 13.91
CA GLN A 35 4.15 -6.30 12.74
C GLN A 35 4.08 -5.34 11.52
N TRP A 36 4.09 -4.02 11.74
CA TRP A 36 4.29 -3.06 10.63
C TRP A 36 5.75 -2.61 10.58
N VAL A 37 6.44 -2.92 9.48
CA VAL A 37 7.89 -2.70 9.32
C VAL A 37 8.24 -1.21 9.26
N ASN A 38 7.31 -0.34 8.83
CA ASN A 38 7.49 1.11 8.79
C ASN A 38 6.19 1.87 9.08
N ASP A 39 6.12 2.55 10.23
CA ASP A 39 4.97 3.35 10.70
C ASP A 39 4.65 4.53 9.77
N ASP A 40 5.67 5.16 9.18
CA ASP A 40 5.48 6.32 8.30
C ASP A 40 4.82 5.91 6.98
N ASP A 41 5.28 4.82 6.37
CA ASP A 41 4.74 4.30 5.11
C ASP A 41 3.31 3.76 5.31
N ALA A 42 3.08 3.03 6.40
CA ALA A 42 1.76 2.53 6.77
C ALA A 42 0.76 3.67 6.95
N TRP A 43 1.17 4.75 7.64
CA TRP A 43 0.35 5.94 7.79
C TRP A 43 0.07 6.63 6.45
N HIS A 44 1.07 6.73 5.57
CA HIS A 44 0.87 7.29 4.24
C HIS A 44 -0.11 6.47 3.40
N ALA A 45 0.04 5.16 3.37
CA ALA A 45 -0.89 4.25 2.68
C ALA A 45 -2.29 4.34 3.26
N TRP A 46 -2.46 4.38 4.58
CA TRP A 46 -3.76 4.58 5.23
C TRP A 46 -4.47 5.83 4.73
N CYS A 47 -3.74 6.95 4.66
CA CYS A 47 -4.33 8.21 4.25
C CYS A 47 -4.75 8.21 2.77
N LEU A 48 -3.93 7.63 1.89
CA LEU A 48 -4.26 7.52 0.47
C LEU A 48 -5.42 6.54 0.24
N TRP A 49 -5.37 5.39 0.91
CA TRP A 49 -6.45 4.39 0.86
C TRP A 49 -7.80 4.98 1.28
N LEU A 50 -7.84 5.75 2.37
CA LEU A 50 -9.05 6.45 2.79
C LEU A 50 -9.54 7.48 1.77
N ASP A 51 -8.63 8.28 1.19
CA ASP A 51 -9.00 9.34 0.24
C ASP A 51 -9.53 8.77 -1.09
N GLU A 52 -8.93 7.67 -1.55
CA GLU A 52 -9.25 7.03 -2.83
C GLU A 52 -10.47 6.09 -2.75
N HIS A 53 -10.59 5.28 -1.68
CA HIS A 53 -11.53 4.15 -1.64
C HIS A 53 -12.73 4.38 -0.73
N ILE A 54 -12.54 5.13 0.36
CA ILE A 54 -13.56 5.31 1.39
C ILE A 54 -14.32 6.61 1.17
N GLY A 55 -13.58 7.70 0.95
CA GLY A 55 -14.14 9.03 0.77
C GLY A 55 -14.77 9.61 2.04
N ARG A 56 -15.21 10.87 1.93
CA ARG A 56 -15.62 11.68 3.08
C ARG A 56 -16.97 11.28 3.70
N ASP A 57 -17.80 10.55 2.96
CA ASP A 57 -19.17 10.22 3.37
C ASP A 57 -19.27 8.91 4.17
N TYR A 58 -18.13 8.26 4.44
CA TYR A 58 -18.10 7.01 5.19
C TYR A 58 -18.46 7.22 6.66
N THR A 59 -19.23 6.30 7.22
CA THR A 59 -19.88 6.47 8.53
C THR A 59 -19.36 5.56 9.62
N ASP A 60 -18.58 4.51 9.31
CA ASP A 60 -18.09 3.63 10.36
C ASP A 60 -16.93 4.26 11.11
N ASP A 61 -16.64 3.70 12.27
CA ASP A 61 -15.58 4.18 13.14
C ASP A 61 -14.18 3.81 12.58
N PRO A 62 -13.13 4.57 12.96
CA PRO A 62 -11.77 4.29 12.52
C PRO A 62 -11.22 2.91 12.87
N GLU A 63 -11.68 2.25 13.95
CA GLU A 63 -11.17 0.95 14.37
C GLU A 63 -11.65 -0.16 13.42
N SER A 64 -12.91 -0.08 12.99
CA SER A 64 -13.46 -0.99 11.97
C SER A 64 -12.66 -0.92 10.66
N LEU A 65 -12.39 0.29 10.17
CA LEU A 65 -11.59 0.48 8.96
C LEU A 65 -10.11 0.10 9.13
N ALA A 66 -9.56 0.23 10.35
CA ALA A 66 -8.18 -0.17 10.61
C ALA A 66 -7.96 -1.66 10.33
N SER A 67 -8.94 -2.51 10.64
CA SER A 67 -8.89 -3.94 10.33
C SER A 67 -8.92 -4.20 8.82
N GLU A 68 -9.81 -3.50 8.09
CA GLU A 68 -9.90 -3.64 6.62
C GLU A 68 -8.62 -3.19 5.94
N PHE A 69 -8.06 -2.06 6.38
CA PHE A 69 -6.77 -1.59 5.89
C PHE A 69 -5.64 -2.55 6.25
N ALA A 70 -5.67 -3.17 7.43
CA ALA A 70 -4.66 -4.15 7.82
C ALA A 70 -4.65 -5.38 6.89
N GLU A 71 -5.80 -5.77 6.35
CA GLU A 71 -5.91 -6.83 5.34
C GLU A 71 -5.53 -6.34 3.94
N ALA A 72 -5.81 -5.07 3.61
CA ALA A 72 -5.53 -4.49 2.31
C ALA A 72 -4.05 -4.14 2.13
N TYR A 73 -3.37 -3.64 3.16
CA TYR A 73 -1.96 -3.23 3.07
C TYR A 73 -1.06 -4.44 2.82
N GLN A 74 -0.22 -4.33 1.79
CA GLN A 74 0.67 -5.41 1.40
C GLN A 74 2.09 -5.20 1.96
N GLY A 75 2.53 -3.94 2.10
CA GLY A 75 3.90 -3.64 2.56
C GLY A 75 4.57 -2.53 1.78
N THR A 76 5.90 -2.49 1.93
CA THR A 76 6.79 -1.53 1.29
C THR A 76 7.94 -2.25 0.58
N TRP A 77 8.21 -1.88 -0.68
CA TRP A 77 9.29 -2.40 -1.52
C TRP A 77 10.16 -1.28 -2.06
N ARG A 78 11.34 -1.60 -2.60
CA ARG A 78 12.25 -0.59 -3.14
C ARG A 78 11.74 0.06 -4.42
N ASN A 79 10.94 -0.67 -5.19
CA ASN A 79 10.27 -0.24 -6.41
C ASN A 79 9.11 -1.22 -6.69
N VAL A 80 8.28 -0.91 -7.69
CA VAL A 80 7.08 -1.71 -8.02
C VAL A 80 7.46 -3.06 -8.64
N SER A 81 8.56 -3.12 -9.38
CA SER A 81 9.06 -4.33 -10.04
C SER A 81 9.49 -5.39 -9.02
N ASP A 82 10.21 -4.99 -7.96
CA ASP A 82 10.59 -5.85 -6.83
C ASP A 82 9.35 -6.45 -6.14
N TRP A 83 8.27 -5.65 -6.00
CA TRP A 83 7.00 -6.14 -5.45
C TRP A 83 6.32 -7.16 -6.38
N ALA A 84 6.25 -6.86 -7.68
CA ALA A 84 5.63 -7.72 -8.67
C ALA A 84 6.35 -9.09 -8.76
N GLU A 85 7.68 -9.09 -8.66
CA GLU A 85 8.49 -10.30 -8.57
C GLU A 85 8.13 -11.13 -7.33
N GLU A 86 8.18 -10.53 -6.14
CA GLU A 86 7.88 -11.23 -4.88
C GLU A 86 6.44 -11.77 -4.82
N LEU A 87 5.47 -11.01 -5.33
CA LEU A 87 4.07 -11.43 -5.37
C LEU A 87 3.88 -12.66 -6.27
N MET A 88 4.49 -12.65 -7.47
CA MET A 88 4.37 -13.74 -8.43
C MET A 88 5.09 -15.02 -7.96
N GLU A 89 6.19 -14.88 -7.23
CA GLU A 89 6.83 -15.99 -6.52
C GLU A 89 5.92 -16.54 -5.41
N GLY A 90 5.34 -15.67 -4.58
CA GLY A 90 4.46 -16.04 -3.47
C GLY A 90 3.18 -16.75 -3.90
N CYS A 91 2.61 -16.38 -5.05
CA CYS A 91 1.43 -17.03 -5.63
C CYS A 91 1.73 -18.38 -6.30
N GLY A 92 2.99 -18.79 -6.40
CA GLY A 92 3.39 -20.06 -7.00
C GLY A 92 3.20 -20.12 -8.52
N TYR A 93 2.95 -18.97 -9.18
CA TYR A 93 2.94 -18.87 -10.65
C TYR A 93 4.32 -19.17 -11.23
N LEU A 94 5.35 -18.89 -10.44
CA LEU A 94 6.73 -19.24 -10.73
C LEU A 94 7.13 -20.31 -9.73
N GLY A 95 7.52 -21.48 -10.23
CA GLY A 95 7.78 -22.65 -9.40
C GLY A 95 8.66 -22.30 -8.19
N THR A 96 8.12 -22.54 -7.00
CA THR A 96 8.72 -22.19 -5.71
C THR A 96 10.12 -22.76 -5.57
N SER A 97 11.15 -21.97 -5.87
CA SER A 97 12.46 -22.10 -5.22
C SER A 97 13.34 -20.90 -5.54
N ASN A 98 13.48 -20.07 -4.52
CA ASN A 98 14.35 -18.91 -4.34
C ASN A 98 15.83 -19.16 -4.69
N HIS A 99 16.19 -19.29 -5.96
CA HIS A 99 17.57 -19.14 -6.44
C HIS A 99 17.53 -18.88 -7.96
N GLU A 100 18.14 -17.77 -8.41
CA GLU A 100 18.38 -17.48 -9.84
C GLU A 100 19.02 -18.68 -10.59
N ASP A 101 19.70 -19.58 -9.88
CA ASP A 101 20.27 -20.83 -10.37
C ASP A 101 19.24 -21.85 -10.89
N ARG A 102 17.95 -21.74 -10.54
CA ARG A 102 16.92 -22.76 -10.83
C ARG A 102 15.92 -22.39 -11.92
N ASN A 103 15.70 -21.11 -12.19
CA ASN A 103 14.90 -20.67 -13.32
C ASN A 103 15.57 -19.51 -14.05
N PRO A 104 16.54 -19.80 -14.94
CA PRO A 104 17.24 -18.76 -15.70
C PRO A 104 16.31 -18.00 -16.65
N LEU A 105 15.04 -18.40 -16.81
CA LEU A 105 14.10 -17.66 -17.64
C LEU A 105 13.54 -16.40 -16.94
N LEU A 106 13.64 -16.30 -15.61
CA LEU A 106 13.18 -15.13 -14.85
C LEU A 106 13.89 -13.85 -15.27
N GLN A 107 15.16 -13.94 -15.68
CA GLN A 107 15.93 -12.78 -16.17
C GLN A 107 15.37 -12.16 -17.46
N PHE A 108 14.46 -12.85 -18.16
CA PHE A 108 13.79 -12.36 -19.37
C PHE A 108 12.35 -11.89 -19.11
N VAL A 109 11.87 -11.97 -17.87
CA VAL A 109 10.57 -11.44 -17.49
C VAL A 109 10.68 -9.92 -17.39
N ASP A 110 9.76 -9.24 -18.05
CA ASP A 110 9.59 -7.80 -17.92
C ASP A 110 8.72 -7.52 -16.70
N TRP A 111 9.36 -7.30 -15.55
CA TRP A 111 8.67 -7.09 -14.27
C TRP A 111 7.91 -5.77 -14.22
N ASP A 112 8.31 -4.77 -15.00
CA ASP A 112 7.58 -3.51 -15.12
C ASP A 112 6.23 -3.76 -15.83
N GLN A 113 6.24 -4.56 -16.90
CA GLN A 113 5.00 -4.94 -17.58
C GLN A 113 4.08 -5.82 -16.70
N VAL A 114 4.65 -6.67 -15.85
CA VAL A 114 3.87 -7.45 -14.87
C VAL A 114 3.25 -6.54 -13.83
N ALA A 115 3.99 -5.55 -13.32
CA ALA A 115 3.47 -4.55 -12.40
C ALA A 115 2.25 -3.81 -13.00
N ASP A 116 2.33 -3.38 -14.26
CA ASP A 116 1.20 -2.75 -14.97
C ASP A 116 -0.05 -3.64 -15.02
N TRP A 117 0.11 -4.97 -15.13
CA TRP A 117 -1.03 -5.89 -15.11
C TRP A 117 -1.66 -6.00 -13.72
N LEU A 118 -0.84 -5.93 -12.67
CA LEU A 118 -1.29 -6.02 -11.29
C LEU A 118 -1.98 -4.75 -10.80
N GLU A 119 -1.82 -3.60 -11.47
CA GLU A 119 -2.54 -2.35 -11.18
C GLU A 119 -4.08 -2.49 -11.28
N GLN A 120 -4.60 -3.58 -11.84
CA GLN A 120 -6.04 -3.87 -11.86
C GLN A 120 -6.58 -4.24 -10.47
N ASP A 121 -5.77 -4.90 -9.65
CA ASP A 121 -6.16 -5.45 -8.35
C ASP A 121 -5.50 -4.73 -7.17
N TYR A 122 -4.43 -3.98 -7.44
CA TYR A 122 -3.62 -3.30 -6.44
C TYR A 122 -3.40 -1.83 -6.81
N SER A 123 -3.26 -1.01 -5.77
CA SER A 123 -2.87 0.39 -5.85
C SER A 123 -1.54 0.60 -5.13
N TYR A 124 -0.80 1.63 -5.54
CA TYR A 124 0.46 1.97 -4.89
C TYR A 124 0.81 3.45 -4.93
N HIS A 125 1.73 3.79 -4.04
CA HIS A 125 2.34 5.10 -4.00
C HIS A 125 3.86 4.99 -4.01
N LEU A 126 4.51 5.79 -4.86
CA LEU A 126 5.95 5.93 -4.90
C LEU A 126 6.41 6.95 -3.86
N GLY A 127 6.99 6.46 -2.78
CA GLY A 127 7.68 7.23 -1.76
C GLY A 127 9.01 7.85 -2.25
N PRO A 128 9.66 8.64 -1.40
CA PRO A 128 10.94 9.24 -1.72
C PRO A 128 12.00 8.17 -2.02
N ASN A 129 12.72 8.36 -3.12
CA ASN A 129 13.72 7.43 -3.69
C ASN A 129 13.15 6.23 -4.49
N GLY A 130 11.86 6.25 -4.85
CA GLY A 130 11.26 5.22 -5.71
C GLY A 130 10.67 4.03 -4.96
N THR A 131 10.72 4.04 -3.63
CA THR A 131 10.07 3.05 -2.76
C THR A 131 8.59 2.91 -3.10
N ALA A 132 8.10 1.70 -3.32
CA ALA A 132 6.69 1.44 -3.58
C ALA A 132 5.97 1.02 -2.29
N ILE A 133 4.89 1.71 -1.94
CA ILE A 133 4.01 1.38 -0.83
C ILE A 133 2.71 0.85 -1.42
N MET A 134 2.33 -0.40 -1.09
CA MET A 134 1.31 -1.15 -1.84
C MET A 134 0.11 -1.51 -0.96
N TRP A 135 -1.09 -1.47 -1.54
CA TRP A 135 -2.31 -2.02 -0.94
C TRP A 135 -3.22 -2.61 -2.03
N ARG A 136 -4.05 -3.58 -1.64
CA ARG A 136 -5.05 -4.19 -2.53
C ARG A 136 -6.32 -3.32 -2.60
N HIS A 137 -7.02 -3.34 -3.73
CA HIS A 137 -8.37 -2.78 -3.82
C HIS A 137 -9.31 -3.50 -2.83
N ALA A 138 -10.17 -2.74 -2.16
CA ALA A 138 -11.24 -3.33 -1.34
C ALA A 138 -12.16 -4.18 -2.25
N GLY A 139 -12.44 -5.41 -1.82
CA GLY A 139 -13.23 -6.40 -2.58
C GLY A 139 -14.74 -6.20 -2.47
#